data_AF-A0AAJ6UWE6-F1
#
_entry.id   AF-A0AAJ6UWE6-F1
#
_cell.length_a   1.000
_cell.length_b   1.000
_cell.length_c   1.000
_cell.angle_alpha   90.00
_cell.angle_beta   90.00
_cell.angle_gamma   90.00
#
_symmetry.space_group_name_H-M   'P 1'
#
loop_
_entity.id
_entity.type
_entity.pdbx_description
1 polymer ?
#
loop_
_entity_poly.entity_id
_entity_poly.type
_entity_poly.pdbx_seq_one_letter_code
_entity_poly.pdbx_strand_id
1 'polypeptide(L)'
;MMQLKNEKRTVAVGAAGGQACLLLAAGTKGKRHMMPHAKAMIQQPRVPSSGLMPASDVLIRAKEAVIKKDVLTELLAKHALSLFTPGCFVRLKWMF
;
A
#
# COMPACT_ATOMS: atom_id res chain seq x y z
N MET A 1 -5.79 5.69 10.85
CA MET A 1 -6.93 6.44 10.26
C MET A 1 -8.29 5.92 10.71
N MET A 2 -8.59 4.62 10.66
CA MET A 2 -9.95 4.07 10.87
C MET A 2 -10.64 4.33 12.23
N GLN A 3 -9.91 4.74 13.26
CA GLN A 3 -10.47 5.00 14.60
C GLN A 3 -11.11 6.39 14.77
N LEU A 4 -10.89 7.31 13.84
CA LEU A 4 -11.54 8.63 13.93
C LEU A 4 -12.95 8.59 13.34
N LYS A 5 -13.90 9.15 14.10
CA LYS A 5 -15.32 9.29 13.73
C LYS A 5 -15.55 10.17 12.50
N ASN A 6 -14.60 11.04 12.17
CA ASN A 6 -14.73 11.96 11.04
C ASN A 6 -14.50 11.26 9.69
N GLU A 7 -15.27 11.69 8.69
CA GLU A 7 -15.09 11.26 7.32
C GLU A 7 -13.73 11.71 6.77
N LYS A 8 -13.03 10.80 6.08
CA LYS A 8 -11.69 11.04 5.54
C LYS A 8 -11.73 11.14 4.04
N ARG A 9 -11.52 12.36 3.54
CA ARG A 9 -11.28 12.60 2.12
C ARG A 9 -9.80 12.36 1.82
N THR A 10 -9.52 11.48 0.86
CA THR A 10 -8.15 11.21 0.40
C THR A 10 -8.04 11.66 -1.06
N VAL A 11 -7.01 12.45 -1.36
CA VAL A 11 -6.74 12.94 -2.71
C VAL A 11 -5.29 12.61 -3.08
N ALA A 12 -5.09 11.86 -4.16
CA ALA A 12 -3.76 11.64 -4.74
C ALA A 12 -3.46 12.70 -5.79
N VAL A 13 -2.33 13.38 -5.59
CA VAL A 13 -1.73 14.31 -6.54
C VAL A 13 -0.34 13.78 -6.91
N GLY A 14 -0.08 13.58 -8.20
CA GLY A 14 1.23 13.13 -8.71
C GLY A 14 1.50 11.62 -8.59
N ALA A 15 1.90 11.14 -7.42
CA ALA A 15 2.22 9.71 -7.23
C ALA A 15 1.96 9.24 -5.80
N ALA A 16 1.32 8.08 -5.67
CA ALA A 16 1.10 7.38 -4.41
C ALA A 16 1.75 5.99 -4.46
N GLY A 17 2.96 5.86 -3.90
CA GLY A 17 3.74 4.63 -3.86
C GLY A 17 3.70 3.91 -2.51
N GLY A 18 3.63 2.58 -2.52
CA GLY A 18 3.75 1.72 -1.34
C GLY A 18 2.68 2.02 -0.29
N GLN A 19 3.11 2.48 0.88
CA GLN A 19 2.23 2.79 2.01
C GLN A 19 1.31 4.00 1.73
N ALA A 20 1.71 4.93 0.86
CA ALA A 20 0.85 6.05 0.46
C ALA A 20 -0.39 5.57 -0.32
N CYS A 21 -0.23 4.53 -1.14
CA CYS A 21 -1.36 3.90 -1.83
C CYS A 21 -2.35 3.24 -0.83
N LEU A 22 -1.82 2.63 0.24
CA LEU A 22 -2.64 2.06 1.31
C LEU A 22 -3.41 3.14 2.08
N LEU A 23 -2.77 4.27 2.37
CA LEU A 23 -3.43 5.41 3.03
C LEU A 23 -4.53 6.02 2.16
N LEU A 24 -4.28 6.13 0.85
CA LEU A 24 -5.29 6.58 -0.11
C LEU A 24 -6.50 5.63 -0.11
N ALA A 25 -6.22 4.34 -0.08
CA ALA A 25 -7.21 3.27 -0.02
C ALA A 25 -8.02 3.25 1.29
N ALA A 26 -7.41 3.66 2.41
CA ALA A 26 -8.04 3.71 3.73
C ALA A 26 -9.00 4.91 3.94
N GLY A 27 -9.18 5.78 2.94
CA GLY A 27 -10.19 6.86 2.97
C GLY A 27 -11.62 6.32 2.96
N THR A 28 -12.61 7.17 3.24
CA THR A 28 -14.03 6.73 3.19
C THR A 28 -14.45 6.41 1.75
N LYS A 29 -15.25 5.35 1.57
CA LYS A 29 -15.75 4.93 0.25
C LYS A 29 -16.50 6.09 -0.40
N GLY A 30 -16.22 6.37 -1.67
CA GLY A 30 -16.82 7.50 -2.40
C GLY A 30 -16.15 8.86 -2.19
N LYS A 31 -15.17 9.00 -1.28
CA LYS A 31 -14.41 10.24 -1.07
C LYS A 31 -12.90 10.11 -1.38
N ARG A 32 -12.55 9.06 -2.12
CA ARG A 32 -11.19 8.77 -2.59
C ARG A 32 -11.07 9.30 -4.01
N HIS A 33 -10.23 10.31 -4.20
CA HIS A 33 -10.02 10.94 -5.50
C HIS A 33 -8.57 10.81 -5.90
N MET A 34 -8.32 10.62 -7.20
CA MET A 34 -6.99 10.61 -7.76
C MET A 34 -7.03 11.37 -9.06
N MET A 35 -6.08 12.27 -9.27
CA MET A 35 -5.97 13.01 -10.52
C MET A 35 -5.68 12.06 -11.69
N PRO A 36 -6.12 12.39 -12.92
CA PRO A 36 -5.95 11.52 -14.10
C PRO A 36 -4.48 11.24 -14.44
N HIS A 37 -3.56 12.13 -14.10
CA HIS A 37 -2.11 11.94 -14.29
C HIS A 37 -1.41 11.29 -13.09
N ALA A 38 -2.12 11.05 -11.99
CA ALA A 38 -1.51 10.50 -10.80
C ALA A 38 -1.32 8.99 -10.94
N LYS A 39 -0.23 8.48 -10.38
CA LYS A 39 0.12 7.04 -10.44
C LYS A 39 0.04 6.42 -9.05
N ALA A 40 -0.72 5.34 -8.93
CA ALA A 40 -0.71 4.48 -7.75
C ALA A 40 0.24 3.30 -7.99
N MET A 41 1.19 3.10 -7.08
CA MET A 41 2.16 2.01 -7.15
C MET A 41 2.13 1.20 -5.87
N ILE A 42 1.93 -0.10 -5.97
CA ILE A 42 2.01 -1.01 -4.83
C ILE A 42 3.47 -1.49 -4.74
N GLN A 43 4.13 -1.24 -3.61
CA GLN A 43 5.51 -1.66 -3.37
C GLN A 43 5.54 -2.83 -2.39
N GLN A 44 6.40 -3.81 -2.68
CA GLN A 44 6.67 -4.88 -1.72
C GLN A 44 7.43 -4.33 -0.51
N PRO A 45 7.15 -4.83 0.71
CA PRO A 45 8.04 -4.65 1.83
C PRO A 45 9.38 -5.31 1.48
N ARG A 46 10.45 -4.51 1.54
CA ARG A 46 11.81 -4.94 1.21
C ARG A 46 12.42 -5.63 2.43
N VAL A 47 13.11 -6.74 2.19
CA VAL A 47 13.96 -7.38 3.19
C VAL A 47 15.36 -6.76 3.05
N PRO A 48 15.98 -6.22 4.12
CA PRO A 48 17.34 -5.71 4.04
C PRO A 48 18.34 -6.82 3.68
N SER A 49 19.37 -6.47 2.92
CA SER A 49 20.40 -7.42 2.48
C SER A 49 21.07 -8.10 3.66
N SER A 50 21.22 -9.42 3.60
CA SER A 50 21.71 -10.30 4.67
C SER A 50 23.19 -10.16 5.01
N GLY A 51 23.92 -9.23 4.38
CA GLY A 51 25.39 -9.19 4.42
C GLY A 51 26.03 -8.74 5.73
N LEU A 52 25.28 -8.12 6.66
CA LEU A 52 25.84 -7.50 7.88
C LEU A 52 25.14 -7.93 9.18
N MET A 53 24.18 -8.87 9.13
CA MET A 53 23.36 -9.24 10.30
C MET A 53 23.54 -10.71 10.67
N PRO A 54 23.50 -11.05 11.98
CA PRO A 54 23.50 -12.44 12.42
C PRO A 54 22.39 -13.25 11.74
N ALA A 55 22.69 -14.51 11.37
CA ALA A 55 21.76 -15.38 10.67
C ALA A 55 20.41 -15.54 11.40
N SER A 56 20.43 -15.51 12.74
CA SER A 56 19.23 -15.54 13.60
C SER A 56 18.30 -14.36 13.34
N ASP A 57 18.84 -13.14 13.22
CA ASP A 57 18.05 -11.93 12.97
C ASP A 57 17.53 -11.87 11.53
N VAL A 58 18.30 -12.40 10.58
CA VAL A 58 17.87 -12.52 9.17
C VAL A 58 16.62 -13.39 9.06
N LEU A 59 16.60 -14.53 9.74
CA LEU A 59 15.45 -15.43 9.76
C LEU A 59 14.20 -14.77 10.37
N ILE A 60 14.36 -14.03 11.47
CA ILE A 60 13.25 -13.31 12.12
C ILE A 60 12.70 -12.24 11.16
N ARG A 61 13.57 -11.45 10.52
CA ARG A 61 13.14 -10.41 9.57
C ARG A 61 12.52 -10.96 8.29
N ALA A 62 13.00 -12.11 7.80
CA ALA A 62 12.37 -12.80 6.68
C ALA A 62 10.94 -13.24 7.03
N LYS A 63 10.73 -13.85 8.20
CA LYS A 63 9.39 -14.23 8.69
C LYS A 63 8.48 -13.02 8.84
N GLU A 64 8.96 -11.94 9.44
CA GLU A 64 8.19 -10.70 9.57
C GLU A 64 7.82 -10.08 8.21
N ALA A 65 8.72 -10.16 7.22
CA ALA A 65 8.46 -9.61 5.90
C ALA A 65 7.34 -10.36 5.18
N VAL A 66 7.26 -11.69 5.33
CA VAL A 66 6.15 -12.50 4.80
C VAL A 66 4.84 -12.10 5.48
N ILE A 67 4.81 -12.03 6.81
CA ILE A 67 3.62 -11.60 7.55
C ILE A 67 3.17 -10.20 7.12
N LYS A 68 4.11 -9.26 6.98
CA LYS A 68 3.82 -7.89 6.51
C LYS A 68 3.28 -7.90 5.07
N LYS A 69 3.78 -8.77 4.18
CA LYS A 69 3.23 -8.93 2.82
C LYS A 69 1.79 -9.39 2.85
N ASP A 70 1.48 -10.41 3.65
CA ASP A 70 0.14 -10.99 3.71
C ASP A 70 -0.87 -9.98 4.26
N VAL A 71 -0.53 -9.30 5.35
CA VAL A 71 -1.37 -8.24 5.94
C VAL A 71 -1.61 -7.10 4.96
N LEU A 72 -0.57 -6.65 4.23
CA LEU A 72 -0.72 -5.60 3.22
C LEU A 72 -1.61 -6.06 2.06
N THR A 73 -1.48 -7.32 1.65
CA THR A 73 -2.29 -7.90 0.56
C THR A 73 -3.74 -8.01 0.97
N GLU A 74 -4.02 -8.45 2.20
CA GLU A 74 -5.38 -8.55 2.75
C GLU A 74 -6.03 -7.17 2.92
N LEU A 75 -5.28 -6.18 3.44
CA LEU A 75 -5.76 -4.81 3.55
C LEU A 75 -6.02 -4.21 2.17
N LEU A 76 -5.12 -4.41 1.21
CA LEU A 76 -5.35 -3.95 -0.15
C LEU A 76 -6.58 -4.63 -0.76
N ALA A 77 -6.76 -5.94 -0.61
CA ALA A 77 -7.95 -6.65 -1.10
C ALA A 77 -9.26 -6.07 -0.52
N LYS A 78 -9.28 -5.76 0.78
CA LYS A 78 -10.43 -5.14 1.46
C LYS A 78 -10.80 -3.76 0.90
N HIS A 79 -9.81 -2.96 0.46
CA HIS A 79 -10.04 -1.59 0.00
C HIS A 79 -10.09 -1.46 -1.54
N ALA A 80 -9.36 -2.32 -2.27
CA ALA A 80 -9.21 -2.34 -3.72
C ALA A 80 -10.52 -2.61 -4.46
N LEU A 81 -11.40 -3.44 -3.90
CA LEU A 81 -12.71 -3.74 -4.51
C LEU A 81 -13.64 -2.52 -4.64
N SER A 82 -13.25 -1.38 -4.05
CA SER A 82 -13.98 -0.11 -4.10
C SER A 82 -13.16 1.06 -4.66
N LEU A 83 -11.96 0.78 -5.18
CA LEU A 83 -11.01 1.75 -5.68
C LEU A 83 -11.07 1.78 -7.19
N PHE A 84 -11.80 2.75 -7.72
CA PHE A 84 -11.29 3.78 -8.62
C PHE A 84 -12.40 4.29 -9.53
N THR A 85 -12.42 5.61 -9.72
CA THR A 85 -13.13 6.24 -10.83
C THR A 85 -12.63 5.68 -12.16
N PRO A 86 -13.51 5.53 -13.17
CA PRO A 86 -13.09 5.11 -14.51
C PRO A 86 -12.03 6.09 -15.04
N GLY A 87 -10.83 5.60 -15.36
CA GLY A 87 -9.71 6.40 -15.87
C GLY A 87 -8.45 6.42 -15.01
N CYS A 88 -8.45 5.80 -13.83
CA CYS A 88 -7.25 5.73 -13.00
C CYS A 88 -6.35 4.53 -13.31
N PHE A 89 -5.11 4.82 -13.68
CA PHE A 89 -4.11 3.81 -14.03
C PHE A 89 -3.42 3.27 -12.77
N VAL A 90 -3.93 2.16 -12.23
CA VAL A 90 -3.23 1.41 -11.18
C VAL A 90 -2.21 0.51 -11.84
N ARG A 91 -0.94 0.88 -11.79
CA ARG A 91 0.14 0.03 -12.29
C ARG A 91 0.61 -0.86 -11.14
N LEU A 92 0.12 -2.09 -11.12
CA LEU A 92 0.68 -3.19 -10.32
C LEU A 92 2.09 -3.50 -10.84
N LYS A 93 3.08 -2.74 -10.38
CA LYS A 93 4.48 -3.08 -10.57
C LYS A 93 5.01 -3.63 -9.26
N TRP A 94 4.87 -4.95 -9.11
CA TRP A 94 5.64 -5.74 -8.15
C TRP A 94 7.11 -5.71 -8.59
N MET A 95 7.79 -4.60 -8.35
CA MET A 95 9.19 -4.44 -8.74
C MET A 95 10.06 -5.14 -7.71
N PHE A 96 10.59 -6.31 -8.11
CA PHE A 96 11.82 -6.88 -7.59
C PHE A 96 12.93 -5.82 -7.58
#